data_AF-A0A0V0Y0E8-F1
#
_entry.id   AF-A0A0V0Y0E8-F1
#
_cell.length_a   1.000
_cell.length_b   1.000
_cell.length_c   1.000
_cell.angle_alpha   90.00
_cell.angle_beta   90.00
_cell.angle_gamma   90.00
#
_symmetry.space_group_name_H-M   'P 1'
#
loop_
_entity.id
_entity.type
_entity.pdbx_description
1 polymer ?
#
loop_
_entity_poly.entity_id
_entity_poly.type
_entity_poly.pdbx_seq_one_letter_code
_entity_poly.pdbx_strand_id
1 'polypeptide(L)'
;MDESDERKDIIGNSFLKGCLQAAAVLLNVSIFLFSPFLAVWLLFYIFYHTRLWWTVILYAIWYCKDFHASCTGSHLFMPLRCSSLYKYLADYFPVSLKRTASLDPTKNYIILNHPHGIMTVGVFANFITEATGFSKLFPGITCYTCTLVGNFYVPLRREYMLLLAKRASTF
;
A
#
# COMPACT_ATOMS: atom_id res chain seq x y z
N MET A 1 -3.76 38.98 -20.40
CA MET A 1 -3.11 37.69 -20.07
C MET A 1 -3.23 36.86 -21.33
N ASP A 2 -2.10 36.54 -21.95
CA ASP A 2 -2.03 36.06 -23.34
C ASP A 2 -2.39 34.57 -23.43
N GLU A 3 -3.20 34.19 -24.41
CA GLU A 3 -3.68 32.82 -24.67
C GLU A 3 -2.50 31.86 -24.92
N SER A 4 -1.36 32.40 -25.35
CA SER A 4 -0.11 31.66 -25.55
C SER A 4 0.55 31.19 -24.24
N ASP A 5 0.43 31.97 -23.16
CA ASP A 5 0.97 31.62 -21.84
C ASP A 5 0.06 30.61 -21.12
N GLU A 6 -1.26 30.77 -21.21
CA GLU A 6 -2.22 29.81 -20.65
C GLU A 6 -2.05 28.41 -21.27
N ARG A 7 -1.78 28.33 -22.58
CA ARG A 7 -1.50 27.06 -23.28
C ARG A 7 -0.20 26.42 -22.77
N LYS A 8 0.86 27.19 -22.54
CA LYS A 8 2.14 26.67 -22.03
C LYS A 8 2.00 26.16 -20.60
N ASP A 9 1.22 26.85 -19.76
CA ASP A 9 0.94 26.43 -18.39
C ASP A 9 0.12 25.14 -18.34
N ILE A 10 -0.88 24.99 -19.21
CA ILE A 10 -1.66 23.75 -19.34
C ILE A 10 -0.76 22.59 -19.76
N ILE A 11 0.09 22.79 -20.77
CA ILE A 11 1.01 21.77 -21.27
C ILE A 11 2.02 21.41 -20.18
N GLY A 12 2.63 22.40 -19.52
CA GLY A 12 3.60 22.21 -18.43
C GLY A 12 2.99 21.44 -17.26
N ASN A 13 1.78 21.80 -16.84
CA ASN A 13 1.06 21.09 -15.78
C ASN A 13 0.67 19.67 -16.18
N SER A 14 0.27 19.43 -17.43
CA SER A 14 -0.04 18.08 -17.90
C SER A 14 1.20 17.18 -17.94
N PHE A 15 2.33 17.72 -18.38
CA PHE A 15 3.61 17.02 -18.40
C PHE A 15 4.10 16.68 -16.98
N LEU A 16 4.09 17.67 -16.08
CA LEU A 16 4.48 17.47 -14.68
C LEU A 16 3.62 16.41 -14.00
N LYS A 17 2.30 16.42 -14.23
CA LYS A 17 1.39 15.38 -13.73
C LYS A 17 1.80 13.99 -14.25
N GLY A 18 2.08 13.86 -15.54
CA GLY A 18 2.56 12.60 -16.12
C GLY A 18 3.86 12.11 -15.47
N CYS A 19 4.82 12.99 -15.23
CA CYS A 19 6.06 12.66 -14.53
C CYS A 19 5.80 12.20 -13.08
N LEU A 20 4.95 12.90 -12.34
CA LEU A 20 4.59 12.53 -10.96
C LEU A 20 3.88 11.18 -10.90
N GLN A 21 2.97 10.91 -11.84
CA GLN A 21 2.28 9.63 -11.96
C GLN A 21 3.26 8.48 -12.25
N ALA A 22 4.15 8.66 -13.24
CA ALA A 22 5.18 7.68 -13.56
C ALA A 22 6.14 7.45 -12.38
N ALA A 23 6.56 8.52 -11.68
CA ALA A 23 7.37 8.43 -10.49
C ALA A 23 6.66 7.70 -9.35
N ALA A 24 5.36 7.92 -9.16
CA ALA A 24 4.57 7.24 -8.14
C ALA A 24 4.46 5.73 -8.40
N VAL A 25 4.24 5.34 -9.66
CA VAL A 25 4.23 3.93 -10.09
C VAL A 25 5.61 3.31 -9.88
N LEU A 26 6.67 3.97 -10.36
CA LEU A 26 8.04 3.50 -10.22
C LEU A 26 8.43 3.34 -8.75
N LEU A 27 8.09 4.30 -7.90
CA LEU A 27 8.33 4.25 -6.46
C LEU A 27 7.59 3.07 -5.82
N ASN A 28 6.31 2.88 -6.12
CA ASN A 28 5.55 1.76 -5.56
C ASN A 28 6.12 0.40 -6.00
N VAL A 29 6.46 0.27 -7.29
CA VAL A 29 7.09 -0.94 -7.83
C VAL A 29 8.44 -1.19 -7.15
N SER A 30 9.24 -0.14 -6.97
CA SER A 30 10.54 -0.21 -6.32
C SER A 30 10.43 -0.60 -4.85
N ILE A 31 9.49 0.00 -4.11
CA ILE A 31 9.20 -0.38 -2.73
C ILE A 31 8.80 -1.86 -2.69
N PHE A 32 7.93 -2.31 -3.59
CA PHE A 32 7.51 -3.71 -3.58
C PHE A 32 8.66 -4.70 -3.83
N LEU A 33 9.54 -4.40 -4.80
CA LEU A 33 10.64 -5.30 -5.21
C LEU A 33 11.86 -5.23 -4.27
N PHE A 34 12.30 -4.03 -3.91
CA PHE A 34 13.56 -3.82 -3.20
C PHE A 34 13.42 -3.73 -1.67
N SER A 35 12.23 -3.43 -1.14
CA SER A 35 12.03 -3.33 0.31
C SER A 35 12.46 -4.57 1.11
N PRO A 36 12.26 -5.84 0.68
CA PRO A 36 12.68 -6.96 1.51
C PRO A 36 14.20 -6.99 1.70
N PHE A 37 14.96 -6.71 0.63
CA PHE A 37 16.42 -6.65 0.68
C PHE A 37 16.91 -5.47 1.51
N LEU A 38 16.31 -4.29 1.29
CA LEU A 38 16.67 -3.07 2.02
C LEU A 38 16.39 -3.23 3.53
N ALA A 39 15.28 -3.86 3.91
CA ALA A 39 14.92 -4.06 5.30
C ALA A 39 15.92 -4.98 6.04
N VAL A 40 16.28 -6.11 5.44
CA VAL A 40 17.26 -7.04 6.03
C VAL A 40 18.63 -6.37 6.11
N TRP A 41 19.06 -5.69 5.04
CA TRP A 41 20.31 -4.95 5.03
C TRP A 41 20.35 -3.86 6.10
N LEU A 42 19.27 -3.10 6.26
CA LEU A 42 19.17 -2.02 7.26
C LEU A 42 19.29 -2.58 8.69
N LEU A 43 18.57 -3.65 9.00
CA LEU A 43 18.64 -4.27 10.33
C LEU A 43 20.03 -4.84 10.61
N PHE A 44 20.64 -5.50 9.63
CA PHE A 44 22.02 -5.97 9.73
C PHE A 44 22.98 -4.81 9.98
N TYR A 45 22.87 -3.72 9.19
CA TYR A 45 23.71 -2.55 9.34
C TYR A 45 23.57 -1.90 10.73
N ILE A 46 22.34 -1.73 11.24
CA ILE A 46 22.10 -1.17 12.57
C ILE A 46 22.71 -2.08 13.66
N PHE A 47 22.57 -3.40 13.51
CA PHE A 47 23.08 -4.36 14.49
C PHE A 47 24.62 -4.37 14.57
N TYR A 48 25.32 -4.32 13.44
CA TYR A 48 26.78 -4.44 13.41
C TYR A 48 27.52 -3.10 13.47
N HIS A 49 27.01 -2.06 12.82
CA HIS A 49 27.77 -0.82 12.61
C HIS A 49 27.32 0.35 13.49
N THR A 50 26.20 0.24 14.21
CA THR A 50 25.64 1.35 14.98
C THR A 50 25.54 1.02 16.46
N ARG A 51 25.72 2.02 17.34
CA ARG A 51 25.48 1.90 18.79
C ARG A 51 24.02 1.55 19.15
N LEU A 52 23.11 1.62 18.17
CA LEU A 52 21.68 1.31 18.28
C LEU A 52 21.35 -0.18 18.10
N TRP A 53 22.34 -1.09 18.12
CA TRP A 53 22.13 -2.54 17.97
C TRP A 53 21.03 -3.12 18.88
N TRP A 54 20.88 -2.58 20.10
CA TRP A 54 19.85 -3.00 21.06
C TRP A 54 18.42 -2.77 20.54
N THR A 55 18.20 -1.80 19.64
CA THR A 55 16.89 -1.57 19.03
C THR A 55 16.44 -2.73 18.15
N VAL A 56 17.39 -3.42 17.50
CA VAL A 56 17.12 -4.62 16.68
C VAL A 56 16.65 -5.77 17.57
N ILE A 57 17.23 -5.94 18.76
CA ILE A 57 16.80 -6.95 19.73
C ILE A 57 15.40 -6.63 20.26
N LEU A 58 15.14 -5.38 20.65
CA LEU A 58 13.81 -4.97 21.09
C LEU A 58 12.76 -5.19 20.00
N TYR A 59 13.09 -4.85 18.76
CA TYR A 59 12.23 -5.11 17.61
C TYR A 59 12.01 -6.61 17.40
N ALA A 60 13.04 -7.45 17.52
CA ALA A 60 12.90 -8.90 17.40
C ALA A 60 11.98 -9.50 18.49
N ILE A 61 12.10 -9.04 19.74
CA ILE A 61 11.20 -9.44 20.83
C ILE A 61 9.75 -9.06 20.51
N TRP A 62 9.52 -7.83 20.05
CA TRP A 62 8.19 -7.37 19.66
C TRP A 62 7.65 -8.17 18.46
N TYR A 63 8.49 -8.41 17.46
CA TYR A 63 8.16 -9.20 16.27
C TYR A 63 7.69 -10.61 16.64
N CYS A 64 8.40 -11.29 17.54
CA CYS A 64 8.01 -12.62 18.02
C CYS A 64 6.67 -12.61 18.77
N LYS A 65 6.42 -11.58 19.60
CA LYS A 65 5.14 -11.43 20.32
C LYS A 65 3.97 -11.15 19.37
N ASP A 66 4.20 -10.32 18.36
CA ASP A 66 3.18 -9.86 17.42
C ASP A 66 3.10 -10.75 16.16
N PHE A 67 3.82 -11.87 16.10
CA PHE A 67 3.98 -12.68 14.88
C PHE A 67 2.66 -13.03 14.17
N HIS A 68 1.62 -13.37 14.94
CA HIS A 68 0.30 -13.76 14.45
C HIS A 68 -0.61 -12.59 14.01
N ALA A 69 -0.18 -11.34 14.16
CA ALA A 69 -0.90 -10.16 13.68
C ALA A 69 -1.22 -10.20 12.17
N SER A 70 -0.40 -10.90 11.39
CA SER A 70 -0.60 -11.13 9.96
C SER A 70 -1.87 -11.92 9.65
N CYS A 71 -2.34 -12.76 10.58
CA CYS A 71 -3.57 -13.54 10.42
C CYS A 71 -4.82 -12.77 10.84
N THR A 72 -4.70 -11.89 11.84
CA THR A 72 -5.83 -11.13 12.40
C THR A 72 -6.11 -9.83 11.65
N GLY A 73 -5.14 -9.32 10.88
CA GLY A 73 -5.23 -8.03 10.18
C GLY A 73 -5.23 -6.85 11.14
N SER A 74 -4.38 -6.89 12.15
CA SER A 74 -4.17 -5.78 13.06
C SER A 74 -3.28 -4.70 12.44
N HIS A 75 -3.26 -3.53 13.08
CA HIS A 75 -2.34 -2.41 12.79
C HIS A 75 -2.62 -1.61 11.51
N LEU A 76 -3.85 -1.62 10.98
CA LEU A 76 -4.23 -0.75 9.86
C LEU A 76 -3.95 0.73 10.19
N PHE A 77 -3.30 1.45 9.27
CA PHE A 77 -2.99 2.87 9.44
C PHE A 77 -3.56 3.70 8.29
N MET A 78 -4.68 4.38 8.56
CA MET A 78 -5.43 5.15 7.56
C MET A 78 -4.62 6.26 6.87
N PRO A 79 -3.77 7.06 7.56
CA PRO A 79 -2.99 8.09 6.88
C PRO A 79 -2.08 7.54 5.78
N LEU A 80 -1.49 6.35 5.97
CA LEU A 80 -0.72 5.69 4.91
C LEU A 80 -1.63 5.34 3.74
N ARG A 81 -2.77 4.69 3.98
CA ARG A 81 -3.75 4.33 2.93
C ARG A 81 -4.30 5.54 2.16
N CYS A 82 -4.41 6.69 2.82
CA CYS A 82 -4.88 7.96 2.26
C CYS A 82 -3.80 8.81 1.58
N SER A 83 -2.55 8.32 1.50
CA SER A 83 -1.44 9.06 0.91
C SER A 83 -1.75 9.49 -0.53
N SER A 84 -1.37 10.73 -0.87
CA SER A 84 -1.52 11.30 -2.21
C SER A 84 -0.75 10.51 -3.27
N LEU A 85 0.32 9.83 -2.89
CA LEU A 85 1.10 8.94 -3.76
C LEU A 85 0.21 7.93 -4.50
N TYR A 86 -0.77 7.36 -3.80
CA TYR A 86 -1.61 6.31 -4.36
C TYR A 86 -2.66 6.87 -5.33
N LYS A 87 -3.03 8.15 -5.20
CA LYS A 87 -3.91 8.83 -6.16
C LYS A 87 -3.21 8.98 -7.52
N TYR A 88 -1.96 9.45 -7.52
CA TYR A 88 -1.16 9.53 -8.75
C TYR A 88 -0.99 8.17 -9.43
N LEU A 89 -0.83 7.10 -8.65
CA LEU A 89 -0.77 5.75 -9.19
C LEU A 89 -2.11 5.28 -9.78
N ALA A 90 -3.23 5.58 -9.14
CA ALA A 90 -4.55 5.27 -9.68
C ALA A 90 -4.83 6.04 -10.97
N ASP A 91 -4.46 7.33 -11.01
CA ASP A 91 -4.65 8.20 -12.17
C ASP A 91 -3.78 7.78 -13.38
N TYR A 92 -2.61 7.16 -13.15
CA TYR A 92 -1.75 6.63 -14.22
C TYR A 92 -2.41 5.48 -15.00
N PHE A 93 -3.14 4.59 -14.29
CA PHE A 93 -3.80 3.40 -14.85
C PHE A 93 -5.33 3.57 -15.00
N PRO A 94 -5.80 4.81 -15.15
CA PRO A 94 -7.18 5.27 -14.90
C PRO A 94 -8.07 4.37 -14.02
N VAL A 95 -7.59 3.97 -12.85
CA VAL A 95 -8.34 3.05 -11.97
C VAL A 95 -9.49 3.79 -11.30
N SER A 96 -10.70 3.23 -11.42
CA SER A 96 -11.89 3.74 -10.73
C SER A 96 -12.66 2.62 -10.06
N LEU A 97 -13.26 2.93 -8.91
CA LEU A 97 -14.17 2.05 -8.19
C LEU A 97 -15.60 2.53 -8.39
N LYS A 98 -16.43 1.69 -9.02
CA LYS A 98 -17.86 1.96 -9.21
C LYS A 98 -18.69 1.00 -8.37
N ARG A 99 -19.59 1.54 -7.56
CA ARG A 99 -20.52 0.76 -6.76
C ARG A 99 -21.70 0.30 -7.63
N THR A 100 -21.85 -1.01 -7.78
CA THR A 100 -22.96 -1.63 -8.52
C THR A 100 -24.12 -2.06 -7.62
N ALA A 101 -23.84 -2.35 -6.35
CA ALA A 101 -24.84 -2.74 -5.36
C ALA A 101 -24.53 -2.13 -3.99
N SER A 102 -25.55 -1.96 -3.15
CA SER A 102 -25.37 -1.64 -1.73
C SER A 102 -24.85 -2.86 -0.97
N LEU A 103 -23.77 -2.67 -0.22
CA LEU A 103 -23.31 -3.65 0.77
C LEU A 103 -23.79 -3.19 2.15
N ASP A 104 -24.44 -4.10 2.88
CA ASP A 104 -24.85 -3.91 4.26
C ASP A 104 -23.60 -3.98 5.17
N PRO A 105 -23.25 -2.90 5.91
CA PRO A 105 -22.04 -2.84 6.72
C PRO A 105 -22.06 -3.76 7.95
N THR A 106 -23.20 -4.35 8.29
CA THR A 106 -23.31 -5.32 9.40
C THR A 106 -22.85 -6.73 9.04
N LYS A 107 -22.56 -6.98 7.75
CA LYS A 107 -22.19 -8.30 7.22
C LYS A 107 -20.74 -8.35 6.75
N ASN A 108 -20.19 -9.56 6.73
CA ASN A 108 -18.88 -9.85 6.16
C ASN A 108 -19.01 -10.28 4.70
N TYR A 109 -18.12 -9.80 3.85
CA TYR A 109 -18.08 -10.12 2.41
C TYR A 109 -16.71 -10.65 2.01
N ILE A 110 -16.72 -11.63 1.10
CA ILE A 110 -15.52 -12.08 0.40
C ILE A 110 -15.55 -11.47 -0.99
N ILE A 111 -14.57 -10.59 -1.27
CA ILE A 111 -14.44 -9.95 -2.58
C ILE A 111 -13.42 -10.75 -3.39
N LEU A 112 -13.86 -11.31 -4.51
CA LEU A 112 -13.00 -12.00 -5.45
C LEU A 112 -12.53 -11.02 -6.53
N ASN A 113 -11.23 -11.04 -6.83
CA ASN A 113 -10.64 -10.21 -7.86
C ASN A 113 -10.00 -11.07 -8.96
N HIS A 114 -10.26 -10.72 -10.21
CA HIS A 114 -9.61 -11.28 -11.39
C HIS A 114 -9.38 -10.17 -12.44
N PRO A 115 -8.21 -10.10 -13.12
CA PRO A 115 -7.08 -11.01 -13.03
C PRO A 115 -6.23 -10.81 -11.78
N HIS A 116 -5.55 -11.88 -11.35
CA HIS A 116 -4.56 -11.84 -10.28
C HIS A 116 -3.15 -11.74 -10.88
N GLY A 117 -2.39 -10.72 -10.49
CA GLY A 117 -0.97 -10.58 -10.80
C GLY A 117 -0.14 -10.39 -9.53
N ILE A 118 1.19 -10.54 -9.66
CA ILE A 118 2.14 -10.34 -8.55
C ILE A 118 1.95 -8.95 -7.90
N MET A 119 1.66 -7.94 -8.71
CA MET A 119 1.34 -6.58 -8.29
C MET A 119 0.03 -6.13 -8.94
N THR A 120 -1.10 -6.52 -8.34
CA THR A 120 -2.41 -6.17 -8.89
C THR A 120 -2.74 -4.72 -8.56
N VAL A 121 -2.44 -3.80 -9.48
CA VAL A 121 -2.67 -2.35 -9.33
C VAL A 121 -4.13 -2.03 -9.06
N GLY A 122 -5.06 -2.70 -9.73
CA GLY A 122 -6.50 -2.51 -9.52
C GLY A 122 -6.92 -2.78 -8.08
N VAL A 123 -6.50 -3.91 -7.50
CA VAL A 123 -6.76 -4.24 -6.09
C VAL A 123 -6.07 -3.27 -5.16
N PHE A 124 -4.85 -2.87 -5.49
CA PHE A 124 -4.09 -1.94 -4.68
C PHE A 124 -4.76 -0.56 -4.59
N ALA A 125 -5.18 0.00 -5.71
CA ALA A 125 -5.86 1.29 -5.77
C ALA A 125 -7.30 1.26 -5.26
N ASN A 126 -8.03 0.15 -5.44
CA ASN A 126 -9.45 0.05 -5.10
C ASN A 126 -9.74 -0.46 -3.68
N PHE A 127 -8.95 -1.39 -3.16
CA PHE A 127 -9.29 -2.11 -1.93
C PHE A 127 -8.25 -1.91 -0.82
N ILE A 128 -6.96 -1.83 -1.18
CA ILE A 128 -5.86 -1.68 -0.21
C ILE A 128 -5.65 -0.22 0.19
N THR A 129 -5.79 0.71 -0.74
CA THR A 129 -5.59 2.16 -0.51
C THR A 129 -6.90 2.92 -0.63
N GLU A 130 -6.88 4.19 -0.23
CA GLU A 130 -8.02 5.11 -0.39
C GLU A 130 -7.88 5.98 -1.66
N ALA A 131 -7.08 5.54 -2.63
CA ALA A 131 -6.85 6.27 -3.88
C ALA A 131 -8.16 6.54 -4.64
N THR A 132 -9.06 5.56 -4.67
CA THR A 132 -10.38 5.65 -5.30
C THR A 132 -11.53 5.84 -4.30
N GLY A 133 -11.21 6.01 -3.01
CA GLY A 133 -12.17 6.33 -1.96
C GLY A 133 -13.08 5.17 -1.52
N PHE A 134 -12.55 3.96 -1.39
CA PHE A 134 -13.31 2.78 -0.94
C PHE A 134 -14.16 3.04 0.31
N SER A 135 -13.56 3.63 1.35
CA SER A 135 -14.24 3.89 2.62
C SER A 135 -15.38 4.91 2.47
N LYS A 136 -15.37 5.74 1.42
CA LYS A 136 -16.47 6.66 1.08
C LYS A 136 -17.61 5.95 0.33
N LEU A 137 -17.29 5.02 -0.58
CA LEU A 137 -18.31 4.26 -1.32
C LEU A 137 -19.01 3.20 -0.45
N PHE A 138 -18.27 2.62 0.51
CA PHE A 138 -18.72 1.56 1.41
C PHE A 138 -18.43 1.93 2.88
N PRO A 139 -19.15 2.91 3.44
CA PRO A 139 -18.95 3.34 4.81
C PRO A 139 -19.22 2.20 5.80
N GLY A 140 -18.38 2.08 6.83
CA GLY A 140 -18.47 1.03 7.84
C GLY A 140 -17.86 -0.32 7.43
N ILE A 141 -17.43 -0.48 6.17
CA ILE A 141 -16.77 -1.71 5.71
C ILE A 141 -15.26 -1.46 5.63
N THR A 142 -14.49 -2.26 6.36
CA THR A 142 -13.02 -2.25 6.25
C THR A 142 -12.57 -3.41 5.39
N CYS A 143 -11.96 -3.11 4.24
CA CYS A 143 -11.40 -4.13 3.37
C CYS A 143 -10.03 -4.60 3.87
N TYR A 144 -9.81 -5.91 3.85
CA TYR A 144 -8.52 -6.54 4.09
C TYR A 144 -8.17 -7.45 2.93
N THR A 145 -6.97 -7.31 2.38
CA THR A 145 -6.54 -8.10 1.22
C THR A 145 -5.59 -9.20 1.65
N CYS A 146 -5.91 -10.45 1.28
CA CYS A 146 -5.02 -11.58 1.52
C CYS A 146 -3.86 -11.57 0.50
N THR A 147 -2.65 -11.87 0.99
CA THR A 147 -1.45 -12.02 0.16
C THR A 147 -0.58 -13.17 0.68
N LEU A 148 0.46 -13.51 -0.07
CA LEU A 148 1.39 -14.60 0.25
C LEU A 148 2.00 -14.40 1.64
N VAL A 149 1.95 -15.46 2.46
CA VAL A 149 2.46 -15.48 3.85
C VAL A 149 3.93 -15.03 3.93
N GLY A 150 4.74 -15.37 2.93
CA GLY A 150 6.14 -14.97 2.85
C GLY A 150 6.38 -13.45 2.93
N ASN A 151 5.40 -12.62 2.55
CA ASN A 151 5.51 -11.16 2.69
C ASN A 151 5.59 -10.70 4.16
N PHE A 152 5.14 -11.52 5.11
CA PHE A 152 5.11 -11.19 6.54
C PHE A 152 6.31 -11.73 7.31
N TYR A 153 7.14 -12.58 6.71
CA TYR A 153 8.36 -13.09 7.35
C TYR A 153 9.52 -12.09 7.32
N VAL A 154 9.52 -11.14 6.38
CA VAL A 154 10.58 -10.14 6.29
C VAL A 154 10.26 -8.98 7.25
N PRO A 155 11.14 -8.68 8.23
CA PRO A 155 11.03 -7.52 9.11
C PRO A 155 10.86 -6.20 8.34
N LEU A 156 10.23 -5.20 8.95
CA LEU A 156 9.88 -3.87 8.39
C LEU A 156 8.90 -3.92 7.19
N ARG A 157 9.10 -4.86 6.25
CA ARG A 157 8.15 -5.14 5.17
C ARG A 157 6.84 -5.64 5.75
N ARG A 158 6.88 -6.53 6.75
CA ARG A 158 5.70 -7.02 7.47
C ARG A 158 4.82 -5.87 7.95
N GLU A 159 5.41 -4.89 8.64
CA GLU A 159 4.70 -3.76 9.22
C GLU A 159 4.10 -2.89 8.12
N TYR A 160 4.85 -2.61 7.05
CA TYR A 160 4.31 -1.90 5.89
C TYR A 160 3.08 -2.60 5.29
N MET A 161 3.10 -3.93 5.20
CA MET A 161 1.96 -4.71 4.70
C MET A 161 0.77 -4.69 5.66
N LEU A 162 1.00 -4.82 6.97
CA LEU A 162 -0.05 -4.74 8.01
C LEU A 162 -0.72 -3.36 8.04
N LEU A 163 0.08 -2.29 7.98
CA LEU A 163 -0.39 -0.90 7.95
C LEU A 163 -1.31 -0.63 6.74
N LEU A 164 -1.05 -1.32 5.61
CA LEU A 164 -1.88 -1.29 4.40
C LEU A 164 -3.06 -2.26 4.43
N ALA A 165 -3.44 -2.81 5.58
CA ALA A 165 -4.55 -3.75 5.73
C ALA A 165 -4.38 -5.06 4.92
N LYS A 166 -3.14 -5.53 4.74
CA LYS A 166 -2.89 -6.86 4.16
C LYS A 166 -2.85 -7.93 5.23
N ARG A 167 -3.34 -9.12 4.87
CA ARG A 167 -3.33 -10.32 5.71
C ARG A 167 -2.61 -11.47 5.04
N ALA A 168 -2.08 -12.39 5.85
CA ALA A 168 -1.54 -13.65 5.38
C ALA A 168 -2.69 -14.56 4.94
N SER A 169 -2.57 -15.19 3.76
CA SER A 169 -3.49 -16.24 3.33
C SER A 169 -3.20 -17.53 4.10
N THR A 170 -4.05 -17.89 5.05
CA THR A 170 -4.05 -19.22 5.67
C THR A 170 -4.81 -20.17 4.74
N PHE A 171 -4.10 -20.96 3.95
CA PHE A 171 -4.63 -22.13 3.25
C PHE A 171 -4.16 -23.39 3.96
#